data_AF-A0A932ZC44-F1
#
_entry.id   AF-A0A932ZC44-F1
#
_cell.length_a   1.000
_cell.length_b   1.000
_cell.length_c   1.000
_cell.angle_alpha   90.00
_cell.angle_beta   90.00
_cell.angle_gamma   90.00
#
_symmetry.space_group_name_H-M   'P 1'
#
loop_
_entity.id
_entity.type
_entity.pdbx_description
1 polymer ?
#
loop_
_entity_poly.entity_id
_entity_poly.type
_entity_poly.pdbx_seq_one_letter_code
_entity_poly.pdbx_strand_id
1 'polypeptide(L)'
;MRFHAASVSASADGDYYQLWLGPEQADEEEADPYQVRGPYLIVQRDFETPGAGWCYIETHDEGYIGHFPLRLTELSDTRLAFEIVRKTDNHVEVSFALNGSEFEKVRRIAEVIFGLREPESDDDDRPGR
;
A
#
# COMPACT_ATOMS: atom_id res chain seq x y z
N MET A 1 6.06 -3.59 -13.60
CA MET A 1 5.27 -4.75 -13.11
C MET A 1 3.79 -4.46 -13.34
N ARG A 2 3.01 -5.46 -13.78
CA ARG A 2 1.56 -5.30 -13.97
C ARG A 2 0.82 -6.60 -13.64
N PHE A 3 -0.24 -6.53 -12.81
CA PHE A 3 -1.08 -7.69 -12.51
C PHE A 3 -2.51 -7.29 -12.09
N HIS A 4 -3.35 -8.30 -11.87
CA HIS A 4 -4.69 -8.16 -11.31
C HIS A 4 -4.72 -8.74 -9.90
N ALA A 5 -5.18 -7.97 -8.93
CA ALA A 5 -5.40 -8.39 -7.56
C ALA A 5 -6.87 -8.76 -7.35
N ALA A 6 -7.11 -9.94 -6.78
CA ALA A 6 -8.45 -10.40 -6.44
C ALA A 6 -8.97 -9.71 -5.17
N SER A 7 -8.05 -9.34 -4.26
CA SER A 7 -8.38 -8.66 -3.01
C SER A 7 -7.43 -7.49 -2.76
N VAL A 8 -7.96 -6.46 -2.09
CA VAL A 8 -7.24 -5.28 -1.65
C VAL A 8 -7.59 -5.02 -0.19
N SER A 9 -6.58 -4.81 0.64
CA SER A 9 -6.74 -4.37 2.02
C SER A 9 -5.88 -3.14 2.30
N ALA A 10 -6.37 -2.31 3.21
CA ALA A 10 -5.72 -1.09 3.64
C ALA A 10 -5.79 -1.01 5.16
N SER A 11 -4.67 -0.71 5.80
CA SER A 11 -4.56 -0.63 7.26
C SER A 11 -3.72 0.56 7.69
N ALA A 12 -4.07 1.12 8.84
CA ALA A 12 -3.25 2.06 9.60
C ALA A 12 -3.15 1.55 11.03
N ASP A 13 -1.95 1.64 11.62
CA ASP A 13 -1.68 1.32 13.01
C ASP A 13 -0.63 2.29 13.55
N GLY A 14 -1.08 3.30 14.31
CA GLY A 14 -0.25 4.44 14.71
C GLY A 14 0.42 5.13 13.52
N ASP A 15 1.75 5.17 13.53
CA ASP A 15 2.58 5.78 12.49
C ASP A 15 2.84 4.87 11.27
N TYR A 16 2.13 3.74 11.18
CA TYR A 16 2.35 2.74 10.14
C TYR A 16 1.14 2.60 9.22
N TYR A 17 1.36 2.75 7.92
CA TYR A 17 0.33 2.69 6.87
C TYR A 17 0.69 1.61 5.85
N GLN A 18 -0.27 0.77 5.47
CA GLN A 18 -0.06 -0.32 4.53
C GLN A 18 -1.22 -0.49 3.55
N LEU A 19 -0.86 -0.76 2.30
CA LEU A 19 -1.71 -1.38 1.30
C LEU A 19 -1.22 -2.79 1.00
N TRP A 20 -2.15 -3.73 0.91
CA TRP A 20 -1.91 -5.06 0.39
C TRP A 20 -2.87 -5.33 -0.77
N LEU A 21 -2.34 -5.84 -1.87
CA LEU A 21 -3.08 -6.18 -3.09
C LEU A 21 -2.61 -7.57 -3.52
N GLY A 22 -3.50 -8.54 -3.63
CA GLY A 22 -3.07 -9.92 -3.85
C GLY A 22 -4.19 -10.89 -4.22
N PRO A 23 -3.90 -12.21 -4.19
CA PRO A 23 -4.93 -13.24 -4.26
C PRO A 23 -5.91 -13.09 -3.09
N GLU A 24 -7.07 -13.74 -3.09
CA GLU A 24 -7.88 -13.83 -1.86
C GLU A 24 -7.04 -14.50 -0.76
N GLN A 25 -7.03 -13.92 0.44
CA GLN A 25 -6.39 -14.58 1.58
C GLN A 25 -7.19 -15.86 1.85
N ALA A 26 -6.54 -17.02 1.72
CA ALA A 26 -7.15 -18.27 2.13
C ALA A 26 -7.43 -18.21 3.63
N ASP A 27 -8.51 -18.84 4.08
CA ASP A 27 -8.75 -19.04 5.51
C ASP A 27 -7.48 -19.62 6.16
N GLU A 28 -7.01 -18.98 7.22
CA GLU A 28 -5.70 -19.19 7.88
C GLU A 28 -5.42 -20.65 8.30
N GLU A 29 -6.42 -21.54 8.24
CA GLU A 29 -6.33 -22.93 8.68
C GLU A 29 -5.61 -23.90 7.72
N GLU A 30 -5.47 -23.58 6.42
CA GLU A 30 -4.89 -24.53 5.43
C GLU A 30 -3.62 -24.04 4.69
N ALA A 31 -3.23 -22.78 4.83
CA ALA A 31 -2.09 -22.22 4.11
C ALA A 31 -0.86 -22.00 5.02
N ASP A 32 0.34 -22.32 4.52
CA ASP A 32 1.57 -21.80 5.10
C ASP A 32 1.48 -20.26 5.10
N PRO A 33 1.51 -19.59 6.27
CA PRO A 33 1.32 -18.15 6.38
C PRO A 33 2.40 -17.35 5.62
N TYR A 34 3.51 -18.00 5.24
CA TYR A 34 4.58 -17.40 4.45
C TYR A 34 4.45 -17.66 2.94
N GLN A 35 3.46 -18.45 2.50
CA GLN A 35 3.29 -18.81 1.09
C GLN A 35 2.12 -18.04 0.46
N VAL A 36 2.38 -16.85 -0.06
CA VAL A 36 1.44 -16.14 -0.94
C VAL A 36 1.44 -16.81 -2.31
N ARG A 37 0.32 -17.44 -2.69
CA ARG A 37 0.16 -18.08 -4.00
C ARG A 37 -0.32 -17.09 -5.04
N GLY A 38 0.62 -16.53 -5.80
CA GLY A 38 0.34 -15.70 -6.97
C GLY A 38 0.88 -14.27 -6.86
N PRO A 39 0.60 -13.42 -7.86
CA PRO A 39 1.00 -12.03 -7.85
C PRO A 39 0.42 -11.27 -6.66
N TYR A 40 1.28 -10.55 -5.95
CA TYR A 40 0.89 -9.66 -4.86
C TYR A 40 1.75 -8.40 -4.82
N LEU A 41 1.30 -7.39 -4.09
CA LEU A 41 1.98 -6.14 -3.81
C LEU A 41 1.63 -5.68 -2.40
N ILE A 42 2.66 -5.34 -1.64
CA ILE A 42 2.57 -4.62 -0.37
C ILE A 42 3.27 -3.27 -0.56
N VAL A 43 2.62 -2.20 -0.15
CA VAL A 43 3.21 -0.85 -0.09
C VAL A 43 3.04 -0.32 1.32
N GLN A 44 4.15 0.04 1.96
CA GLN A 44 4.16 0.48 3.35
C GLN A 44 4.84 1.84 3.49
N ARG A 45 4.37 2.61 4.46
CA ARG A 45 5.03 3.84 4.90
C ARG A 45 4.96 3.92 6.41
N ASP A 46 6.13 3.95 7.05
CA ASP A 46 6.28 4.27 8.47
C ASP A 46 6.72 5.73 8.66
N PHE A 47 6.29 6.32 9.78
CA PHE A 47 6.72 7.65 10.22
C PHE A 47 7.56 7.60 11.51
N GLU A 48 7.75 6.43 12.11
CA GLU A 48 8.54 6.25 13.33
C GLU A 48 10.04 6.51 13.11
N THR A 49 10.55 6.24 11.90
CA THR A 49 11.93 6.51 11.55
C THR A 49 12.06 7.75 10.65
N PRO A 50 13.10 8.59 10.83
CA PRO A 50 13.35 9.75 9.97
C PRO A 50 13.82 9.30 8.58
N GLY A 51 12.88 8.79 7.79
CA GLY A 51 13.04 8.25 6.45
C GLY A 51 12.28 9.05 5.39
N ALA A 52 12.22 10.37 5.50
CA ALA A 52 11.99 11.35 4.42
C ALA A 52 11.01 11.02 3.27
N GLY A 53 9.92 10.26 3.52
CA GLY A 53 8.94 9.90 2.48
C GLY A 53 9.32 8.70 1.60
N TRP A 54 10.18 7.81 2.09
CA TRP A 54 10.43 6.51 1.46
C TRP A 54 9.32 5.54 1.85
N CYS A 55 8.92 4.70 0.91
CA CYS A 55 7.96 3.63 1.12
C CYS A 55 8.65 2.29 0.89
N TYR A 56 8.34 1.29 1.71
CA TYR A 56 8.76 -0.08 1.45
C TYR A 56 7.79 -0.75 0.47
N ILE A 57 8.36 -1.48 -0.49
CA ILE A 57 7.64 -2.32 -1.43
C ILE A 57 8.05 -3.77 -1.20
N GLU A 58 7.07 -4.64 -1.12
CA GLU A 58 7.25 -6.08 -1.21
C GLU A 58 6.28 -6.68 -2.23
N THR A 59 6.75 -7.64 -3.01
CA THR A 59 5.99 -8.24 -4.12
C THR A 59 6.65 -9.54 -4.55
N HIS A 60 5.90 -10.37 -5.27
CA HIS A 60 6.37 -11.56 -5.96
C HIS A 60 7.51 -11.32 -6.99
N ASP A 61 7.71 -10.08 -7.45
CA ASP A 61 8.82 -9.70 -8.33
C ASP A 61 9.97 -9.10 -7.51
N GLU A 62 10.98 -9.91 -7.20
CA GLU A 62 12.13 -9.53 -6.37
C GLU A 62 12.83 -8.25 -6.85
N GLY A 63 12.77 -7.94 -8.16
CA GLY A 63 13.36 -6.73 -8.72
C GLY A 63 12.69 -5.43 -8.23
N TYR A 64 11.52 -5.50 -7.62
CA TYR A 64 10.76 -4.35 -7.12
C TYR A 64 10.81 -4.21 -5.59
N ILE A 65 11.39 -5.18 -4.87
CA ILE A 65 11.44 -5.19 -3.41
C ILE A 65 12.45 -4.16 -2.89
N GLY A 66 12.08 -3.40 -1.85
CA GLY A 66 12.98 -2.47 -1.17
C GLY A 66 12.31 -1.15 -0.79
N HIS A 67 13.12 -0.20 -0.31
CA HIS A 67 12.64 1.13 0.09
C HIS A 67 12.91 2.15 -1.01
N PHE A 68 11.88 2.89 -1.42
CA PHE A 68 11.97 3.86 -2.51
C PHE A 68 11.07 5.08 -2.28
N PRO A 69 11.44 6.25 -2.83
CA PRO A 69 10.47 7.31 -3.09
C PRO A 69 9.49 6.85 -4.17
N LEU A 70 8.20 7.10 -3.96
CA LEU A 70 7.14 6.73 -4.89
C LEU A 70 6.43 7.98 -5.45
N ARG A 71 5.92 7.88 -6.67
CA ARG A 71 5.06 8.88 -7.30
C ARG A 71 3.76 8.25 -7.76
N LEU A 72 2.64 8.59 -7.12
CA LEU A 72 1.33 8.16 -7.56
C LEU A 72 1.03 8.73 -8.95
N THR A 73 0.55 7.88 -9.86
CA THR A 73 0.15 8.28 -11.21
C THR A 73 -1.35 8.13 -11.42
N GLU A 74 -1.97 7.11 -10.84
CA GLU A 74 -3.40 6.85 -10.93
C GLU A 74 -3.89 6.11 -9.69
N LEU A 75 -5.06 6.51 -9.18
CA LEU A 75 -5.79 5.80 -8.16
C LEU A 75 -7.29 5.91 -8.44
N SER A 76 -7.94 4.78 -8.62
CA SER A 76 -9.39 4.64 -8.82
C SER A 76 -9.92 3.40 -8.08
N ASP A 77 -11.23 3.19 -8.15
CA ASP A 77 -11.91 2.00 -7.64
C ASP A 77 -11.54 0.70 -8.37
N THR A 78 -10.80 0.81 -9.48
CA THR A 78 -10.43 -0.32 -10.34
C THR A 78 -8.93 -0.43 -10.62
N ARG A 79 -8.13 0.56 -10.20
CA ARG A 79 -6.71 0.63 -10.57
C ARG A 79 -5.88 1.44 -9.57
N LEU A 80 -4.68 0.93 -9.31
CA LEU A 80 -3.57 1.65 -8.68
C LEU A 80 -2.39 1.62 -9.64
N ALA A 81 -1.86 2.79 -9.98
CA ALA A 81 -0.62 2.89 -10.75
C ALA A 81 0.31 3.94 -10.15
N PHE A 82 1.59 3.62 -10.04
CA PHE A 82 2.61 4.53 -9.54
C PHE A 82 3.97 4.22 -10.15
N GLU A 83 4.89 5.14 -9.92
CA GLU A 83 6.30 4.99 -10.28
C GLU A 83 7.17 4.92 -9.04
N ILE A 84 8.10 3.96 -9.05
CA ILE A 84 9.27 3.93 -8.19
C ILE A 84 10.29 4.91 -8.74
N VAL A 85 10.82 5.83 -7.94
CA VAL A 85 11.80 6.82 -8.42
C VAL A 85 13.18 6.15 -8.62
N ARG A 86 13.32 5.43 -9.74
CA ARG A 86 14.55 4.75 -10.20
C ARG A 86 14.66 4.72 -11.72
N LYS A 87 15.80 4.26 -12.25
CA LYS A 87 16.13 4.35 -13.69
C LYS A 87 15.38 3.38 -14.59
N THR A 88 15.15 2.15 -14.14
CA THR A 88 14.52 1.07 -14.92
C THR A 88 13.52 0.33 -14.06
N ASP A 89 12.61 -0.42 -14.68
CA ASP A 89 11.62 -1.24 -13.98
C ASP A 89 10.85 -0.43 -12.94
N ASN A 90 10.51 0.81 -13.30
CA ASN A 90 10.03 1.81 -12.36
C ASN A 90 8.50 1.86 -12.27
N HIS A 91 7.78 1.31 -13.25
CA HIS A 91 6.33 1.40 -13.29
C HIS A 91 5.65 0.21 -12.62
N VAL A 92 4.68 0.47 -11.76
CA VAL A 92 3.82 -0.53 -11.11
C VAL A 92 2.37 -0.21 -11.43
N GLU A 93 1.63 -1.21 -11.90
CA GLU A 93 0.20 -1.12 -12.15
C GLU A 93 -0.53 -2.36 -11.61
N VAL A 94 -1.55 -2.14 -10.80
CA VAL A 94 -2.42 -3.20 -10.28
C VAL A 94 -3.86 -2.86 -10.60
N SER A 95 -4.56 -3.81 -11.21
CA SER A 95 -6.01 -3.72 -11.43
C SER A 95 -6.75 -4.50 -10.36
N PHE A 96 -7.93 -4.03 -9.97
CA PHE A 96 -8.80 -4.65 -8.96
C PHE A 96 -10.25 -4.17 -9.19
N ALA A 97 -11.18 -4.54 -8.31
CA ALA A 97 -12.53 -3.99 -8.30
C ALA A 97 -12.98 -3.77 -6.86
N LEU A 98 -13.23 -2.51 -6.49
CA LEU A 98 -13.71 -2.11 -5.17
C LEU A 98 -15.08 -1.46 -5.29
N ASN A 99 -15.93 -1.66 -4.28
CA ASN A 99 -17.11 -0.84 -4.11
C ASN A 99 -16.74 0.53 -3.52
N GLY A 100 -17.66 1.49 -3.58
CA GLY A 100 -17.38 2.87 -3.13
C GLY A 100 -16.93 2.98 -1.66
N SER A 101 -17.42 2.12 -0.76
CA SER A 101 -17.01 2.15 0.65
C SER A 101 -15.62 1.57 0.88
N GLU A 102 -15.24 0.54 0.11
CA GLU A 102 -13.89 -0.04 0.12
C GLU A 102 -12.89 0.93 -0.50
N PHE A 103 -13.25 1.52 -1.64
CA PHE A 103 -12.41 2.49 -2.32
C PHE A 103 -12.11 3.69 -1.43
N GLU A 104 -13.08 4.23 -0.70
CA GLU A 104 -12.83 5.36 0.20
C GLU A 104 -11.82 5.04 1.32
N LYS A 105 -11.82 3.81 1.84
CA LYS A 105 -10.82 3.36 2.82
C LYS A 105 -9.44 3.26 2.19
N VAL A 106 -9.34 2.56 1.05
CA VAL A 106 -8.10 2.40 0.30
C VAL A 106 -7.53 3.76 -0.11
N ARG A 107 -8.38 4.67 -0.57
CA ARG A 107 -8.02 6.03 -1.00
C ARG A 107 -7.36 6.81 0.12
N ARG A 108 -7.95 6.83 1.33
CA ARG A 108 -7.37 7.54 2.48
C ARG A 108 -5.96 7.04 2.80
N ILE A 109 -5.78 5.73 2.88
CA ILE A 109 -4.49 5.12 3.21
C ILE A 109 -3.47 5.34 2.09
N ALA A 110 -3.87 5.17 0.84
CA ALA A 110 -3.02 5.43 -0.32
C ALA A 110 -2.57 6.90 -0.35
N GLU A 111 -3.47 7.86 -0.12
CA GLU A 111 -3.13 9.28 -0.08
C GLU A 111 -2.05 9.59 0.97
N VAL A 112 -2.07 8.93 2.14
CA VAL A 112 -1.00 9.08 3.15
C VAL A 112 0.30 8.45 2.68
N ILE A 113 0.26 7.20 2.20
CA ILE A 113 1.44 6.48 1.70
C ILE A 113 2.15 7.30 0.60
N PHE A 114 1.40 7.80 -0.37
CA PHE A 114 1.95 8.58 -1.49
C PHE A 114 2.18 10.07 -1.17
N GLY A 115 1.96 10.51 0.08
CA GLY A 115 2.27 11.88 0.52
C GLY A 115 1.34 12.96 -0.04
N LEU A 116 0.11 12.59 -0.42
CA LEU A 116 -0.95 13.50 -0.83
C LEU A 116 -1.79 13.99 0.35
N ARG A 117 -1.68 13.31 1.49
CA ARG A 117 -2.38 13.60 2.74
C ARG A 117 -1.41 13.42 3.91
N GLU A 118 -1.53 14.23 4.95
CA GLU A 118 -0.80 14.06 6.20
C GLU A 118 -1.33 12.84 6.98
N PRO A 119 -0.48 12.12 7.73
CA PRO A 119 -0.97 11.06 8.62
C PRO A 119 -1.98 11.65 9.60
N GLU A 120 -3.00 10.87 9.96
CA GLU A 120 -3.95 11.30 10.97
C GLU A 120 -3.20 11.37 12.31
N SER A 121 -2.98 12.59 12.81
CA SER A 121 -2.30 12.79 14.10
C SER A 121 -3.24 12.44 15.23
N ASP A 122 -2.78 11.62 16.19
CA ASP A 122 -3.45 11.35 17.49
C ASP A 122 -3.47 12.60 18.42
N ASP A 123 -3.66 13.80 17.87
CA ASP A 123 -3.54 15.07 18.57
C ASP A 123 -4.88 15.49 19.23
N ASP A 124 -5.70 14.52 19.65
CA ASP A 124 -6.97 14.73 20.38
C ASP A 124 -6.88 14.41 21.88
N ASP A 125 -5.67 14.49 22.46
CA ASP A 125 -5.46 14.42 23.92
C ASP A 125 -4.77 15.69 24.44
N ARG A 126 -5.30 16.87 24.08
CA ARG A 126 -5.00 18.10 24.82
C ARG A 126 -6.02 18.23 25.95
N PRO A 127 -5.65 17.99 27.23
CA PRO A 127 -6.51 18.41 28.32
C PRO A 127 -6.59 19.94 28.28
N GLY A 128 -7.81 20.46 28.20
CA GLY A 128 -8.10 21.89 28.25
C GLY A 128 -7.41 22.53 29.46
N ARG A 129 -6.70 23.63 29.19
CA ARG A 129 -6.22 24.56 30.23
C ARG A 129 -7.36 25.42 30.74
#